data_AF-A0A256Z771-F1
#
_entry.id   AF-A0A256Z771-F1
#
_cell.length_a   1.000
_cell.length_b   1.000
_cell.length_c   1.000
_cell.angle_alpha   90.00
_cell.angle_beta   90.00
_cell.angle_gamma   90.00
#
_symmetry.space_group_name_H-M   'P 1'
#
loop_
_entity.id
_entity.type
_entity.pdbx_description
1 polymer ?
#
loop_
_entity_poly.entity_id
_entity_poly.type
_entity_poly.pdbx_seq_one_letter_code
_entity_poly.pdbx_strand_id
1 'polypeptide(L)'
;MERNLFNLVRYLVLKALSGNFTAINAIYDYIVRNESPSTIAYRYGISKHQVRGYVQRILDKVSNQYAAAWILTTLYPHIINIKSPIAKLNSGSYCSLCNTLIIKHTVEEHLRKKHKDLINLYTVKLLNILKSSRLERYALTMG
;
A
#
# COMPACT_ATOMS: atom_id res chain seq x y z
N MET A 1 12.76 -13.58 -5.59
CA MET A 1 11.54 -13.57 -4.74
C MET A 1 11.55 -12.42 -3.73
N GLU A 2 12.62 -12.22 -2.95
CA GLU A 2 12.71 -11.11 -1.97
C GLU A 2 12.54 -9.71 -2.56
N ARG A 3 13.11 -9.46 -3.75
CA ARG A 3 12.98 -8.15 -4.43
C ARG A 3 11.53 -7.82 -4.80
N ASN A 4 10.71 -8.82 -5.14
CA ASN A 4 9.32 -8.61 -5.51
C ASN A 4 8.46 -8.29 -4.29
N LEU A 5 8.68 -9.01 -3.18
CA LEU A 5 8.02 -8.72 -1.91
C LEU A 5 8.37 -7.31 -1.41
N PHE A 6 9.65 -6.94 -1.45
CA PHE A 6 10.09 -5.59 -1.08
C PHE A 6 9.37 -4.53 -1.94
N ASN A 7 9.31 -4.72 -3.25
CA ASN A 7 8.64 -3.79 -4.16
C ASN A 7 7.13 -3.70 -3.91
N LEU A 8 6.48 -4.80 -3.50
CA LEU A 8 5.05 -4.79 -3.15
C LEU A 8 4.82 -3.98 -1.89
N VAL A 9 5.55 -4.29 -0.81
CA VAL A 9 5.41 -3.57 0.46
C VAL A 9 5.73 -2.10 0.27
N ARG A 10 6.81 -1.79 -0.48
CA ARG A 10 7.16 -0.42 -0.84
C ARG A 10 6.05 0.30 -1.59
N TYR A 11 5.37 -0.38 -2.51
CA TYR A 11 4.23 0.19 -3.24
C TYR A 11 3.09 0.57 -2.28
N LEU A 12 2.73 -0.31 -1.34
CA LEU A 12 1.69 -0.04 -0.34
C LEU A 12 2.07 1.12 0.58
N VAL A 13 3.32 1.14 1.07
CA VAL A 13 3.86 2.23 1.89
C VAL A 13 3.78 3.57 1.15
N LEU A 14 4.15 3.59 -0.14
CA LEU A 14 4.09 4.82 -0.93
C LEU A 14 2.65 5.33 -1.09
N LYS A 15 1.66 4.43 -1.25
CA LYS A 15 0.23 4.82 -1.27
C LYS A 15 -0.25 5.38 0.07
N ALA A 16 0.20 4.79 1.19
CA ALA A 16 -0.17 5.26 2.51
C ALA A 16 0.44 6.64 2.82
N LEU A 17 1.74 6.81 2.55
CA LEU A 17 2.44 8.08 2.76
C LEU A 17 1.97 9.20 1.81
N SER A 18 1.40 8.87 0.65
CA SER A 18 0.77 9.87 -0.23
C SER A 18 -0.67 10.20 0.17
N GLY A 19 -1.20 9.57 1.23
CA GLY A 19 -2.58 9.73 1.66
C GLY A 19 -3.60 9.06 0.73
N ASN A 20 -3.15 8.18 -0.16
CA ASN A 20 -4.01 7.43 -1.08
C ASN A 20 -4.51 6.11 -0.44
N PHE A 21 -5.20 6.25 0.69
CA PHE A 21 -5.83 5.11 1.38
C PHE A 21 -6.95 4.48 0.55
N THR A 22 -7.60 5.25 -0.31
CA THR A 22 -8.57 4.73 -1.28
C THR A 22 -7.99 3.60 -2.13
N ALA A 23 -6.77 3.74 -2.64
CA ALA A 23 -6.13 2.68 -3.41
C ALA A 23 -5.83 1.44 -2.55
N ILE A 24 -5.40 1.63 -1.29
CA ILE A 24 -5.11 0.53 -0.36
C ILE A 24 -6.38 -0.24 -0.01
N ASN A 25 -7.45 0.47 0.32
CA ASN A 25 -8.74 -0.12 0.67
C ASN A 25 -9.36 -0.85 -0.53
N ALA A 26 -9.28 -0.27 -1.74
CA ALA A 26 -9.73 -0.93 -2.96
C ALA A 26 -8.97 -2.22 -3.26
N ILE A 27 -7.65 -2.25 -3.04
CA ILE A 27 -6.84 -3.47 -3.18
C ILE A 27 -7.27 -4.52 -2.16
N TYR A 28 -7.46 -4.13 -0.90
CA TYR A 28 -7.86 -5.03 0.17
C TYR A 28 -9.24 -5.63 -0.09
N ASP A 29 -10.23 -4.80 -0.43
CA ASP A 29 -11.59 -5.24 -0.71
C ASP A 29 -11.64 -6.20 -1.90
N TYR A 30 -10.82 -5.97 -2.93
CA TYR A 30 -10.76 -6.88 -4.09
C TYR A 30 -10.08 -8.21 -3.74
N ILE A 31 -8.87 -8.18 -3.18
CA ILE A 31 -8.05 -9.39 -3.03
C ILE A 31 -8.45 -10.21 -1.80
N VAL A 32 -8.77 -9.55 -0.69
CA VAL A 32 -9.05 -10.20 0.61
C VAL A 32 -10.54 -10.44 0.79
N ARG A 33 -11.40 -9.47 0.42
CA ARG A 33 -12.86 -9.61 0.57
C ARG A 33 -13.57 -10.14 -0.68
N ASN A 34 -12.84 -10.38 -1.77
CA ASN A 34 -13.39 -10.86 -3.06
C ASN A 34 -14.55 -9.99 -3.59
N GLU A 35 -14.51 -8.67 -3.33
CA GLU A 35 -15.53 -7.77 -3.85
C GLU A 35 -15.32 -7.47 -5.34
N SER A 36 -16.43 -7.28 -6.07
CA SER A 36 -16.38 -6.98 -7.49
C SER A 36 -15.78 -5.58 -7.76
N PRO A 37 -15.07 -5.35 -8.88
CA PRO A 37 -14.58 -4.03 -9.26
C PRO A 37 -15.67 -2.96 -9.33
N SER A 38 -16.90 -3.33 -9.71
CA SER A 38 -18.03 -2.41 -9.80
C SER A 38 -18.46 -1.92 -8.42
N THR A 39 -18.54 -2.83 -7.44
CA THR A 39 -18.90 -2.52 -6.06
C THR A 39 -17.88 -1.59 -5.42
N ILE A 40 -16.58 -1.90 -5.59
CA ILE A 40 -15.46 -1.12 -5.06
C ILE A 40 -15.43 0.27 -5.70
N ALA A 41 -15.56 0.34 -7.03
CA ALA A 41 -15.59 1.59 -7.79
C ALA A 41 -16.68 2.54 -7.27
N TYR A 42 -17.88 2.01 -7.07
CA TYR A 42 -19.02 2.75 -6.53
C TYR A 42 -18.73 3.25 -5.10
N ARG A 43 -18.28 2.36 -4.20
CA ARG A 43 -18.02 2.69 -2.78
C ARG A 43 -17.00 3.82 -2.61
N TYR A 44 -15.95 3.81 -3.42
CA TYR A 44 -14.81 4.71 -3.25
C TYR A 44 -14.78 5.89 -4.23
N GLY A 45 -15.78 6.02 -5.11
CA GLY A 45 -15.82 7.11 -6.10
C GLY A 45 -14.66 7.07 -7.09
N ILE A 46 -14.21 5.87 -7.47
CA ILE A 46 -13.11 5.65 -8.43
C ILE A 46 -13.60 4.81 -9.61
N SER A 47 -12.88 4.81 -10.74
CA SER A 47 -13.28 4.01 -11.90
C SER A 47 -12.91 2.52 -11.75
N LYS A 48 -13.66 1.63 -12.43
CA LYS A 48 -13.32 0.19 -12.48
C LYS A 48 -11.91 -0.05 -13.05
N HIS A 49 -11.47 0.80 -13.97
CA HIS A 49 -10.11 0.75 -14.52
C HIS A 49 -9.06 1.09 -13.46
N GLN A 50 -9.32 2.06 -12.59
CA GLN A 50 -8.42 2.37 -11.47
C GLN A 50 -8.32 1.20 -10.49
N VAL A 51 -9.44 0.57 -10.12
CA VAL A 51 -9.46 -0.63 -9.25
C VAL A 51 -8.58 -1.73 -9.86
N ARG A 52 -8.81 -2.08 -11.13
CA ARG A 52 -8.02 -3.10 -11.84
C ARG A 52 -6.53 -2.75 -11.88
N GLY A 53 -6.19 -1.50 -12.19
CA GLY A 53 -4.80 -1.04 -12.22
C GLY A 53 -4.11 -1.10 -10.85
N TYR A 54 -4.84 -0.83 -9.76
CA TYR A 54 -4.30 -0.96 -8.40
C TYR A 54 -4.01 -2.41 -8.05
N VAL A 55 -4.95 -3.30 -8.35
CA VAL A 55 -4.84 -4.75 -8.11
C VAL A 55 -3.72 -5.36 -8.96
N GLN A 56 -3.65 -5.03 -10.25
CA GLN A 56 -2.63 -5.57 -11.15
C GLN A 56 -1.21 -5.27 -10.64
N ARG A 57 -0.97 -4.04 -10.13
CA ARG A 57 0.33 -3.68 -9.55
C ARG A 57 0.73 -4.53 -8.33
N ILE A 58 -0.22 -5.16 -7.64
CA ILE A 58 0.06 -6.13 -6.58
C ILE A 58 0.34 -7.50 -7.18
N LEU A 59 -0.54 -7.96 -8.08
CA LEU A 59 -0.45 -9.28 -8.70
C LEU A 59 0.84 -9.46 -9.51
N ASP A 60 1.33 -8.41 -10.18
CA ASP A 60 2.62 -8.42 -10.89
C ASP A 60 3.83 -8.68 -9.97
N LYS A 61 3.67 -8.55 -8.65
CA LYS A 61 4.74 -8.66 -7.64
C LYS A 61 4.59 -9.88 -6.74
N VAL A 62 3.56 -10.70 -6.93
CA VAL A 62 3.36 -11.94 -6.17
C VAL A 62 3.26 -13.13 -7.12
N SER A 63 3.56 -14.31 -6.62
CA SER A 63 3.44 -15.55 -7.38
C SER A 63 1.98 -15.99 -7.57
N ASN A 64 1.11 -15.71 -6.59
CA ASN A 64 -0.31 -16.07 -6.65
C ASN A 64 -1.18 -15.18 -5.75
N GLN A 65 -2.50 -15.26 -5.94
CA GLN A 65 -3.48 -14.47 -5.20
C GLN A 65 -3.55 -14.82 -3.70
N TYR A 66 -3.33 -16.08 -3.32
CA TYR A 66 -3.30 -16.49 -1.91
C TYR A 66 -2.17 -15.82 -1.13
N ALA A 67 -0.99 -15.72 -1.74
CA ALA A 67 0.15 -15.02 -1.17
C ALA A 67 -0.14 -13.51 -1.02
N ALA A 68 -0.77 -12.88 -2.03
CA ALA A 68 -1.21 -11.49 -1.92
C ALA A 68 -2.23 -11.30 -0.78
N ALA A 69 -3.22 -12.17 -0.68
CA ALA A 69 -4.24 -12.11 0.36
C ALA A 69 -3.60 -12.23 1.76
N TRP A 70 -2.68 -13.17 1.97
CA TRP A 70 -1.97 -13.30 3.25
C TRP A 70 -1.16 -12.04 3.60
N ILE A 71 -0.38 -11.52 2.64
CA ILE A 71 0.42 -10.30 2.85
C ILE A 71 -0.48 -9.13 3.21
N LEU A 72 -1.58 -8.94 2.47
CA LEU A 72 -2.50 -7.83 2.68
C LEU A 72 -3.23 -7.95 4.01
N THR A 73 -3.74 -9.13 4.37
CA THR A 73 -4.38 -9.35 5.69
C THR A 73 -3.44 -9.05 6.84
N THR A 74 -2.17 -9.47 6.72
CA THR A 74 -1.17 -9.24 7.76
C THR A 74 -0.80 -7.76 7.87
N LEU A 75 -0.58 -7.08 6.74
CA LEU A 75 -0.07 -5.71 6.75
C LEU A 75 -1.14 -4.63 6.83
N TYR A 76 -2.37 -4.91 6.42
CA TYR A 76 -3.42 -3.90 6.32
C TYR A 76 -3.63 -3.09 7.61
N PRO A 77 -3.75 -3.70 8.81
CA PRO A 77 -3.91 -2.96 10.07
C PRO A 77 -2.75 -1.99 10.35
N HIS A 78 -1.54 -2.30 9.89
CA HIS A 78 -0.38 -1.45 10.07
C HIS A 78 -0.31 -0.34 9.02
N ILE A 79 -0.71 -0.65 7.78
CA ILE A 79 -0.67 0.30 6.66
C ILE A 79 -1.71 1.41 6.84
N ILE A 80 -2.95 1.08 7.22
CA ILE A 80 -4.02 2.09 7.37
C ILE A 80 -3.74 3.08 8.51
N ASN A 81 -2.88 2.71 9.46
CA ASN A 81 -2.48 3.54 10.59
C ASN A 81 -1.24 4.41 10.30
N ILE A 82 -0.65 4.33 9.10
CA ILE A 82 0.46 5.20 8.71
C ILE A 82 -0.07 6.64 8.58
N LYS A 83 0.50 7.57 9.34
CA LYS A 83 0.17 8.99 9.19
C LYS A 83 0.81 9.54 7.91
N SER A 84 -0.02 10.01 6.98
CA SER A 84 0.44 10.66 5.75
C SER A 84 1.07 12.02 6.09
N PRO A 85 2.32 12.31 5.67
CA PRO A 85 2.90 13.65 5.76
C PRO A 85 2.28 14.64 4.77
N ILE A 86 1.44 14.17 3.84
CA ILE A 86 0.84 14.96 2.77
C ILE A 86 -0.54 15.44 3.20
N ALA A 87 -0.73 16.76 3.19
CA ALA A 87 -2.02 17.42 3.34
C ALA A 87 -2.57 17.84 1.96
N LYS A 88 -3.83 17.53 1.67
CA LYS A 88 -4.49 17.96 0.42
C LYS A 88 -4.98 19.40 0.56
N LEU A 89 -4.69 20.23 -0.44
CA LEU A 89 -5.11 21.62 -0.52
C LEU A 89 -5.91 21.85 -1.81
N ASN A 90 -6.65 22.96 -1.89
CA ASN A 90 -7.41 23.29 -3.10
C ASN A 90 -6.52 23.41 -4.34
N SER A 91 -5.38 24.09 -4.20
CA SER A 91 -4.40 24.35 -5.28
C SER A 91 -3.35 23.25 -5.47
N GLY A 92 -3.30 22.23 -4.62
CA GLY A 92 -2.17 21.29 -4.63
C GLY A 92 -2.18 20.28 -3.48
N SER A 93 -1.00 19.86 -3.08
CA SER A 93 -0.76 19.10 -1.86
C SER A 93 0.45 19.69 -1.14
N TYR A 94 0.47 19.66 0.18
CA TYR A 94 1.56 20.18 0.98
C TYR A 94 2.27 19.03 1.69
N CYS A 95 3.59 18.99 1.61
CA CYS A 95 4.41 18.05 2.37
C CYS A 95 4.92 18.70 3.65
N SER A 96 4.51 18.15 4.80
CA SER A 96 4.95 18.60 6.12
C SER A 96 6.40 18.21 6.48
N LEU A 97 7.03 17.32 5.71
CA LEU A 97 8.42 16.89 5.98
C LEU A 97 9.46 17.87 5.43
N CYS A 98 9.17 18.53 4.31
CA CYS A 98 10.09 19.46 3.66
C CYS A 98 9.44 20.82 3.35
N ASN A 99 8.26 21.08 3.91
CA ASN A 99 7.52 22.33 3.78
C ASN A 99 7.34 22.80 2.33
N THR A 100 6.98 21.88 1.43
CA THR A 100 6.90 22.15 -0.02
C THR A 100 5.48 21.95 -0.55
N LEU A 101 5.02 22.89 -1.38
CA LEU A 101 3.80 22.74 -2.18
C LEU A 101 4.09 21.85 -3.40
N ILE A 102 3.23 20.86 -3.63
CA ILE A 102 3.36 19.82 -4.63
C ILE A 102 2.14 19.87 -5.54
N ILE A 103 2.37 19.70 -6.84
CA ILE A 103 1.30 19.55 -7.83
C ILE A 103 0.55 18.23 -7.53
N LYS A 104 -0.79 18.24 -7.58
CA LYS A 104 -1.63 17.10 -7.12
C LYS A 104 -1.20 15.73 -7.66
N HIS A 105 -0.69 15.65 -8.89
CA HIS A 105 -0.33 14.39 -9.55
C HIS A 105 1.13 13.96 -9.36
N THR A 106 1.97 14.76 -8.68
CA THR A 106 3.41 14.47 -8.49
C THR A 106 3.79 14.10 -7.06
N VAL A 107 2.80 13.92 -6.17
CA VAL A 107 3.01 13.59 -4.74
C VAL A 107 3.87 12.33 -4.56
N GLU A 108 3.56 11.24 -5.27
CA GLU A 108 4.33 10.00 -5.14
C GLU A 108 5.75 10.12 -5.69
N GLU A 109 5.95 10.95 -6.71
CA GLU A 109 7.27 11.23 -7.26
C GLU A 109 8.09 12.09 -6.29
N HIS A 110 7.48 13.12 -5.71
CA HIS A 110 8.06 13.93 -4.66
C HIS A 110 8.54 13.06 -3.49
N LEU A 111 7.67 12.20 -2.95
CA LEU A 111 8.04 11.28 -1.86
C LEU A 111 9.19 10.35 -2.26
N ARG A 112 9.18 9.81 -3.49
CA ARG A 112 10.27 8.96 -3.99
C ARG A 112 11.61 9.69 -4.13
N LYS A 113 11.60 10.95 -4.55
CA LYS A 113 12.80 11.75 -4.79
C LYS A 113 13.36 12.40 -3.53
N LYS A 114 12.49 12.89 -2.64
CA LYS A 114 12.87 13.71 -1.47
C LYS A 114 12.79 12.97 -0.14
N HIS A 115 12.00 11.90 -0.04
CA HIS A 115 11.74 11.17 1.20
C HIS A 115 11.91 9.66 1.03
N LYS A 116 12.87 9.25 0.20
CA LYS A 116 13.18 7.84 -0.08
C LYS A 116 13.47 7.04 1.19
N ASP A 117 14.18 7.65 2.15
CA ASP A 117 14.58 7.01 3.39
C ASP A 117 13.40 6.71 4.30
N LEU A 118 12.43 7.63 4.37
CA LEU A 118 11.18 7.38 5.09
C LEU A 118 10.43 6.19 4.48
N ILE A 119 10.31 6.14 3.14
CA ILE A 119 9.68 5.02 2.46
C ILE A 119 10.41 3.71 2.78
N ASN A 120 11.75 3.72 2.73
CA ASN A 120 12.57 2.54 3.06
C ASN A 120 12.36 2.09 4.50
N LEU A 121 12.36 3.02 5.45
CA LEU A 121 12.18 2.75 6.88
C LEU A 121 10.84 2.06 7.15
N TYR A 122 9.73 2.60 6.62
CA TYR A 122 8.42 1.94 6.73
C TYR A 122 8.40 0.59 6.01
N THR A 123 9.04 0.48 4.85
CA THR A 123 9.09 -0.79 4.09
C THR A 123 9.79 -1.88 4.90
N VAL A 124 10.95 -1.59 5.48
CA VAL A 124 11.70 -2.54 6.32
C VAL A 124 10.90 -2.92 7.56
N LYS A 125 10.27 -1.94 8.23
CA LYS A 125 9.40 -2.19 9.39
C LYS A 125 8.28 -3.18 9.07
N LEU A 126 7.56 -2.98 7.96
CA LEU A 126 6.48 -3.87 7.56
C LEU A 126 6.99 -5.25 7.09
N LEU A 127 8.16 -5.33 6.45
CA LEU A 127 8.76 -6.62 6.10
C LEU A 127 9.13 -7.44 7.34
N ASN A 128 9.59 -6.80 8.41
CA ASN A 128 9.87 -7.48 9.67
C ASN A 128 8.60 -8.06 10.30
N ILE A 129 7.48 -7.33 10.23
CA ILE A 129 6.17 -7.85 10.67
C ILE A 129 5.81 -9.13 9.90
N LEU A 130 5.93 -9.13 8.57
CA LEU A 130 5.67 -10.33 7.76
C LEU A 130 6.56 -11.51 8.15
N LYS A 131 7.85 -11.25 8.42
CA LYS A 131 8.80 -12.31 8.84
C LYS A 131 8.37 -12.91 10.17
N SER A 132 8.04 -12.09 11.17
CA SER A 132 7.57 -12.53 12.47
C SER A 132 6.27 -13.35 12.37
N SER A 133 5.25 -12.83 11.66
CA SER A 133 3.97 -13.53 11.49
C SER A 133 4.11 -14.86 10.74
N ARG A 134 5.11 -14.98 9.85
CA ARG A 134 5.39 -16.24 9.17
C ARG A 134 5.98 -17.28 10.12
N LEU A 135 6.89 -16.89 11.01
CA LEU A 135 7.51 -17.78 12.00
C LEU A 135 6.47 -18.30 13.00
N GLU A 136 5.59 -17.43 13.49
CA GLU A 136 4.48 -17.80 14.38
C GLU A 136 3.57 -18.86 13.73
N ARG A 137 3.25 -18.69 12.43
CA ARG A 137 2.46 -19.68 11.69
C ARG A 137 3.14 -21.05 11.59
N TYR A 138 4.44 -21.09 11.33
CA TYR A 138 5.17 -22.36 11.26
C TYR A 138 5.20 -23.08 12.62
N ALA A 139 5.35 -22.34 13.72
CA ALA A 139 5.32 -22.89 15.06
C ALA A 139 3.97 -23.54 15.40
N LEU A 140 2.85 -22.94 14.97
CA LEU A 140 1.50 -23.47 15.21
C LEU A 140 1.15 -24.68 14.35
N THR A 141 1.84 -24.92 13.24
CA THR A 141 1.59 -26.07 12.34
C THR A 141 2.42 -27.32 12.67
N MET A 142 3.40 -27.19 13.57
CA MET A 142 4.29 -28.29 13.98
C MET A 142 4.11 -28.74 15.43
N GLY A 143 3.13 -28.17 16.15
CA GLY A 143 2.66 -28.64 17.46
C GLY A 143 1.28 -29.25 17.34
#